data_AF-A0A6I0E7L0-F1
#
_entry.id   AF-A0A6I0E7L0-F1
#
_cell.length_a   1.000
_cell.length_b   1.000
_cell.length_c   1.000
_cell.angle_alpha   90.00
_cell.angle_beta   90.00
_cell.angle_gamma   90.00
#
_symmetry.space_group_name_H-M   'P 1'
#
loop_
_entity.id
_entity.type
_entity.pdbx_description
1 polymer ?
#
loop_
_entity_poly.entity_id
_entity_poly.type
_entity_poly.pdbx_seq_one_letter_code
_entity_poly.pdbx_strand_id
1 'polypeptide(L)'
;MDSIAIIEQIIKSEKGLTSNEIEKCRGEYDKIYFDDRIDFHQKLASRQKRTFYAIVFFSILAFMVLSIEIFANPNLIVWFRGIIIGYFIAIGVLMPRSIKNHSRIASTLTHIKFIKENI
;
A
#
# COMPACT_ATOMS: atom_id res chain seq x y z
N MET A 1 3.54 33.25 -2.26
CA MET A 1 2.39 32.35 -2.15
C MET A 1 2.23 32.03 -0.68
N ASP A 2 1.07 32.30 -0.09
CA ASP A 2 0.83 31.96 1.31
C ASP A 2 0.97 30.44 1.51
N SER A 3 1.74 30.03 2.50
CA SER A 3 1.99 28.61 2.80
C SER A 3 0.70 27.82 3.04
N ILE A 4 -0.37 28.49 3.45
CA ILE A 4 -1.73 27.94 3.57
C ILE A 4 -2.29 27.52 2.20
N ALA A 5 -2.09 28.32 1.15
CA ALA A 5 -2.54 28.00 -0.20
C ALA A 5 -1.79 26.78 -0.78
N ILE A 6 -0.51 26.63 -0.43
CA ILE A 6 0.30 25.46 -0.82
C ILE A 6 -0.24 24.19 -0.14
N ILE A 7 -0.51 24.24 1.17
CA ILE A 7 -1.09 23.11 1.91
C ILE A 7 -2.44 22.71 1.32
N GLU A 8 -3.30 23.67 1.00
CA GLU A 8 -4.63 23.39 0.43
C GLU A 8 -4.53 22.77 -0.99
N GLN A 9 -3.55 23.19 -1.80
CA GLN A 9 -3.28 22.57 -3.09
C GLN A 9 -2.80 21.12 -2.93
N ILE A 10 -1.93 20.86 -1.97
CA ILE A 10 -1.44 19.50 -1.65
C ILE A 10 -2.61 18.61 -1.20
N ILE A 11 -3.46 19.08 -0.29
CA ILE A 11 -4.66 18.35 0.18
C ILE A 11 -5.57 18.00 -1.00
N LYS A 12 -5.88 18.98 -1.87
CA LYS A 12 -6.75 18.74 -3.04
C LYS A 12 -6.17 17.74 -4.04
N SER A 13 -4.84 17.65 -4.12
CA SER A 13 -4.15 16.71 -5.00
C SER A 13 -4.15 15.26 -4.48
N GLU A 14 -4.32 15.07 -3.17
CA GLU A 14 -4.19 13.76 -2.52
C GLU A 14 -5.56 13.13 -2.21
N LYS A 15 -5.95 12.13 -3.00
CA LYS A 15 -7.24 11.42 -2.83
C LYS A 15 -7.24 10.39 -1.69
N GLY A 16 -6.11 10.18 -1.03
CA GLY A 16 -5.93 9.14 -0.01
C GLY A 16 -6.21 9.58 1.44
N LEU A 17 -6.25 10.89 1.69
CA LEU A 17 -6.44 11.46 3.02
C LEU A 17 -7.86 11.25 3.53
N THR A 18 -7.98 10.98 4.82
CA THR A 18 -9.24 10.91 5.58
C THR A 18 -9.70 12.30 5.97
N SER A 19 -11.00 12.46 6.23
CA SER A 19 -11.58 13.75 6.66
C SER A 19 -10.88 14.32 7.91
N ASN A 20 -10.53 13.47 8.88
CA ASN A 20 -9.82 13.87 10.09
C ASN A 20 -8.38 14.36 9.79
N GLU A 21 -7.67 13.72 8.86
CA GLU A 21 -6.32 14.15 8.45
C GLU A 21 -6.39 15.49 7.72
N ILE A 22 -7.40 15.69 6.87
CA ILE A 22 -7.63 16.95 6.16
C ILE A 22 -7.91 18.08 7.17
N GLU A 23 -8.76 17.84 8.15
CA GLU A 23 -9.06 18.80 9.22
C GLU A 23 -7.80 19.16 10.00
N LYS A 24 -7.00 18.17 10.40
CA LYS A 24 -5.73 18.39 11.10
C LYS A 24 -4.67 19.10 10.26
N CYS A 25 -4.67 18.90 8.93
CA CYS A 25 -3.78 19.66 8.04
C CYS A 25 -4.19 21.14 7.91
N ARG A 26 -5.48 21.45 8.04
CA ARG A 26 -6.01 22.83 7.97
C ARG A 26 -5.96 23.57 9.31
N GLY A 27 -6.02 22.85 10.42
CA GLY A 27 -5.99 23.42 11.78
C GLY A 27 -4.59 23.84 12.25
N GLU A 28 -4.49 24.08 13.57
CA GLU A 28 -3.23 24.41 14.24
C GLU A 28 -2.19 23.29 14.08
N TYR A 29 -0.91 23.68 14.05
CA TYR A 29 0.18 22.72 13.88
C TYR A 29 0.34 21.86 15.14
N ASP A 30 0.09 20.57 15.00
CA ASP A 30 0.27 19.56 16.03
C ASP A 30 1.35 18.56 15.60
N LYS A 31 2.59 18.82 16.04
CA LYS A 31 3.76 17.99 15.69
C LYS A 31 3.58 16.53 16.08
N ILE A 32 3.01 16.27 17.26
CA ILE A 32 2.83 14.92 17.80
C ILE A 32 1.87 14.13 16.90
N TYR A 33 0.76 14.77 16.49
CA TYR A 33 -0.18 14.16 15.56
C TYR A 33 0.46 13.82 14.21
N PHE A 34 1.23 14.75 13.63
CA PHE A 34 1.89 14.49 12.34
C PHE A 34 2.89 13.35 12.42
N ASP A 35 3.72 13.31 13.46
CA ASP A 35 4.72 12.24 13.65
C ASP A 35 4.07 10.86 13.81
N ASP A 36 3.06 10.75 14.67
CA ASP A 36 2.32 9.50 14.87
C ASP A 36 1.62 9.06 13.58
N ARG A 37 0.98 9.99 12.87
CA ARG A 37 0.22 9.63 11.66
C ARG A 37 1.11 9.25 10.48
N ILE A 38 2.26 9.91 10.34
CA ILE A 38 3.26 9.54 9.34
C ILE A 38 3.79 8.13 9.63
N ASP A 39 4.18 7.84 10.87
CA ASP A 39 4.67 6.51 11.27
C ASP A 39 3.61 5.42 11.07
N PHE A 40 2.35 5.71 11.42
CA PHE A 40 1.22 4.80 11.16
C PHE A 40 1.11 4.41 9.68
N HIS A 41 1.15 5.38 8.78
CA HIS A 41 1.07 5.11 7.34
C HIS A 41 2.32 4.41 6.81
N GLN A 42 3.52 4.74 7.31
CA GLN A 42 4.75 4.03 6.96
C GLN A 42 4.71 2.56 7.41
N LYS A 43 4.25 2.29 8.64
CA LYS A 43 4.07 0.93 9.16
C LYS A 43 3.07 0.13 8.32
N LEU A 44 1.96 0.73 7.93
CA LEU A 44 0.97 0.09 7.05
C LEU A 44 1.55 -0.20 5.67
N ALA A 45 2.23 0.77 5.05
CA ALA A 45 2.88 0.58 3.75
C ALA A 45 3.92 -0.56 3.82
N SER A 46 4.72 -0.61 4.89
CA SER A 46 5.71 -1.65 5.14
C SER A 46 5.06 -3.03 5.30
N ARG A 47 3.97 -3.13 6.07
CA ARG A 47 3.18 -4.37 6.22
C ARG A 47 2.61 -4.84 4.88
N GLN A 48 2.00 -3.94 4.12
CA GLN A 48 1.46 -4.25 2.79
C GLN A 48 2.55 -4.76 1.84
N LYS A 49 3.71 -4.09 1.82
CA LYS A 49 4.85 -4.50 1.01
C LYS A 49 5.36 -5.89 1.40
N ARG A 50 5.47 -6.19 2.70
CA ARG A 50 5.86 -7.52 3.20
C ARG A 50 4.84 -8.59 2.82
N THR A 51 3.55 -8.33 3.03
CA THR A 51 2.49 -9.26 2.65
C THR A 51 2.51 -9.53 1.15
N PHE A 52 2.71 -8.48 0.34
CA PHE A 52 2.86 -8.62 -1.11
C PHE A 52 4.03 -9.53 -1.47
N TYR A 53 5.23 -9.28 -0.92
CA TYR A 53 6.39 -10.12 -1.17
C TYR A 53 6.21 -11.56 -0.68
N ALA A 54 5.58 -11.76 0.47
CA ALA A 54 5.29 -13.10 0.99
C ALA A 54 4.36 -13.86 0.03
N ILE A 55 3.27 -13.24 -0.42
CA ILE A 55 2.33 -13.85 -1.38
C ILE A 55 3.07 -14.21 -2.67
N VAL A 56 3.83 -13.30 -3.25
CA VAL A 56 4.60 -13.56 -4.49
C VAL A 56 5.61 -14.68 -4.29
N PHE A 57 6.32 -14.70 -3.16
CA PHE A 57 7.30 -15.73 -2.84
C PHE A 57 6.65 -17.11 -2.69
N PHE A 58 5.56 -17.23 -1.92
CA PHE A 58 4.82 -18.48 -1.78
C PHE A 58 4.20 -18.95 -3.09
N SER A 59 3.73 -18.01 -3.91
CA SER A 59 3.27 -18.28 -5.27
C SER A 59 4.36 -18.90 -6.14
N ILE A 60 5.59 -18.36 -6.12
CA ILE A 60 6.73 -18.90 -6.86
C ILE A 60 7.09 -20.30 -6.34
N LEU A 61 7.14 -20.50 -5.02
CA LEU A 61 7.40 -21.81 -4.42
C LEU A 61 6.36 -22.85 -4.83
N ALA A 62 5.07 -22.50 -4.78
CA ALA A 62 3.99 -23.36 -5.21
C ALA A 62 4.17 -23.75 -6.69
N PHE A 63 4.51 -22.80 -7.56
CA PHE A 63 4.79 -23.08 -8.97
C PHE A 63 5.98 -24.04 -9.16
N MET A 64 7.06 -23.89 -8.37
CA MET A 64 8.21 -24.80 -8.44
C MET A 64 7.84 -26.23 -8.03
N VAL A 65 7.14 -26.40 -6.91
CA VAL A 65 6.71 -27.71 -6.41
C VAL A 65 5.83 -28.42 -7.45
N LEU A 66 4.86 -27.70 -8.01
CA LEU A 66 3.99 -28.24 -9.06
C LEU A 66 4.77 -28.63 -10.31
N SER A 67 5.77 -27.82 -10.69
CA SER A 67 6.59 -28.12 -11.87
C SER A 67 7.33 -29.45 -11.69
N ILE A 68 7.86 -29.74 -10.50
CA ILE A 68 8.50 -31.03 -10.17
C ILE A 68 7.48 -32.18 -10.21
N GLU A 69 6.30 -31.97 -9.64
CA GLU A 69 5.25 -33.00 -9.54
C GLU A 69 4.65 -33.34 -10.92
N ILE A 70 4.57 -32.36 -11.83
CA ILE A 70 4.20 -32.54 -13.24
C ILE A 70 5.16 -33.52 -13.96
N PHE A 71 6.47 -33.44 -13.68
CA PHE A 71 7.45 -34.38 -14.23
C PHE A 71 7.29 -35.79 -13.62
N ALA A 72 6.81 -35.90 -12.38
CA ALA A 72 6.68 -37.17 -11.68
C ALA A 72 5.36 -37.91 -11.97
N ASN A 73 4.23 -37.21 -12.09
CA ASN A 73 2.90 -37.81 -12.26
C ASN A 73 2.00 -36.99 -13.21
N PRO A 74 1.94 -37.32 -14.51
CA PRO A 74 1.24 -36.52 -15.50
C PRO A 74 -0.30 -36.50 -15.38
N ASN A 75 -0.91 -37.40 -14.59
CA ASN A 75 -2.37 -37.54 -14.51
C ASN A 75 -3.05 -36.66 -13.43
N LEU A 76 -2.30 -36.10 -12.47
CA LEU A 76 -2.84 -35.20 -11.41
C LEU A 76 -3.00 -33.73 -11.89
N ILE A 77 -2.63 -33.46 -13.14
CA ILE A 77 -2.24 -32.14 -13.66
C ILE A 77 -3.40 -31.17 -13.90
N VAL A 78 -4.59 -31.64 -14.28
CA VAL A 78 -5.62 -30.75 -14.87
C VAL A 78 -6.36 -29.95 -13.81
N TRP A 79 -6.77 -30.58 -12.71
CA TRP A 79 -7.53 -29.93 -11.65
C TRP A 79 -6.69 -28.93 -10.84
N PHE A 80 -5.44 -29.28 -10.52
CA PHE A 80 -4.53 -28.39 -9.80
C PHE A 80 -4.16 -27.16 -10.64
N ARG A 81 -3.91 -27.31 -11.95
CA ARG A 81 -3.62 -26.17 -12.83
C ARG A 81 -4.72 -25.12 -12.82
N GLY A 82 -5.99 -25.54 -12.87
CA GLY A 82 -7.13 -24.61 -12.87
C GLY A 82 -7.24 -23.78 -11.58
N ILE A 83 -7.10 -24.43 -10.42
CA ILE A 83 -7.20 -23.78 -9.11
C ILE A 83 -6.06 -22.77 -8.91
N ILE A 84 -4.85 -23.12 -9.34
CA ILE A 84 -3.66 -22.27 -9.19
C ILE A 84 -3.70 -21.07 -10.15
N ILE A 85 -4.08 -21.27 -11.42
CA ILE A 85 -4.27 -20.15 -12.36
C ILE A 85 -5.34 -19.19 -11.82
N GLY A 86 -6.45 -19.73 -11.31
CA GLY A 86 -7.49 -18.93 -10.65
C GLY A 86 -6.96 -18.14 -9.44
N TYR A 87 -6.13 -18.75 -8.61
CA TYR A 87 -5.50 -18.10 -7.45
C TYR A 87 -4.56 -16.96 -7.86
N PHE A 88 -3.71 -17.18 -8.87
CA PHE A 88 -2.80 -16.14 -9.38
C PHE A 88 -3.55 -14.96 -10.01
N ILE A 89 -4.60 -15.24 -10.79
CA ILE A 89 -5.47 -14.20 -11.35
C ILE A 89 -6.17 -13.45 -10.22
N ALA A 90 -6.69 -14.14 -9.21
CA ALA A 90 -7.34 -13.51 -8.07
C ALA A 90 -6.37 -12.58 -7.32
N ILE A 91 -5.13 -13.00 -7.06
CA ILE A 91 -4.10 -12.14 -6.47
C ILE A 91 -3.83 -10.92 -7.35
N GLY A 92 -3.60 -11.12 -8.65
CA GLY A 92 -3.28 -10.05 -9.59
C GLY A 92 -4.40 -9.03 -9.78
N VAL A 93 -5.66 -9.46 -9.67
CA VAL A 93 -6.85 -8.58 -9.79
C VAL A 93 -7.19 -7.90 -8.46
N LEU A 94 -7.04 -8.59 -7.33
CA LEU A 94 -7.43 -8.07 -6.01
C LEU A 94 -6.37 -7.16 -5.38
N MET A 95 -5.08 -7.40 -5.63
CA MET A 95 -3.99 -6.59 -5.04
C MET A 95 -3.97 -5.11 -5.46
N PRO A 96 -4.12 -4.74 -6.75
CA PRO A 96 -3.95 -3.35 -7.18
C PRO A 96 -5.04 -2.41 -6.65
N ARG A 97 -6.23 -2.95 -6.36
CA ARG A 97 -7.41 -2.14 -6.01
C ARG A 97 -7.64 -1.98 -4.51
N SER A 98 -7.06 -2.85 -3.68
CA SER A 98 -7.33 -2.86 -2.23
C SER A 98 -6.35 -2.02 -1.41
N ILE A 99 -5.24 -1.59 -2.02
CA ILE A 99 -4.14 -0.97 -1.30
C ILE A 99 -4.18 0.54 -1.52
N LYS A 100 -4.77 1.28 -0.56
CA LYS A 100 -4.46 2.72 -0.41
C LYS A 100 -2.94 2.86 -0.40
N ASN A 101 -2.39 3.76 -1.20
CA ASN A 101 -0.95 3.96 -1.25
C ASN A 101 -0.49 4.73 0.01
N HIS A 102 -0.40 4.03 1.13
CA HIS A 102 -0.01 4.63 2.41
C HIS A 102 1.40 5.25 2.36
N SER A 103 2.27 4.79 1.46
CA SER A 103 3.56 5.45 1.22
C SER A 103 3.38 6.87 0.67
N ARG A 104 2.44 7.05 -0.26
CA ARG A 104 2.13 8.36 -0.83
C ARG A 104 1.49 9.27 0.22
N ILE A 105 0.55 8.75 1.01
CA ILE A 105 -0.10 9.50 2.11
C ILE A 105 0.94 9.96 3.14
N ALA A 106 1.84 9.07 3.58
CA ALA A 106 2.92 9.43 4.51
C ALA A 106 3.83 10.53 3.94
N SER A 107 4.17 10.45 2.65
CA SER A 107 4.96 11.49 1.98
C SER A 107 4.24 12.84 1.96
N THR A 108 2.95 12.85 1.64
CA THR A 108 2.12 14.06 1.64
C THR A 108 2.07 14.71 3.02
N LEU A 109 1.83 13.91 4.07
CA LEU A 109 1.83 14.40 5.46
C LEU A 109 3.21 14.92 5.88
N THR A 110 4.29 14.29 5.42
CA THR A 110 5.68 14.75 5.69
C THR A 110 5.94 16.11 5.04
N HIS A 111 5.48 16.32 3.80
CA HIS A 111 5.59 17.62 3.13
C HIS A 111 4.79 18.71 3.85
N ILE A 112 3.56 18.41 4.26
CA ILE A 112 2.73 19.36 5.01
C ILE A 112 3.37 19.70 6.36
N LYS A 113 3.92 18.71 7.07
CA LYS A 113 4.69 18.90 8.31
C LYS A 113 5.87 19.85 8.07
N PHE A 114 6.68 19.59 7.04
CA PHE A 114 7.83 20.42 6.70
C PHE A 114 7.41 21.87 6.42
N ILE A 115 6.33 22.08 5.68
CA ILE A 115 5.82 23.43 5.41
C ILE A 115 5.39 24.11 6.72
N LYS A 116 4.62 23.43 7.58
CA LYS A 116 4.16 24.00 8.86
C LYS A 116 5.27 24.26 9.88
N GLU A 117 6.38 23.50 9.85
CA GLU A 117 7.55 23.76 10.71
C GLU A 117 8.36 24.99 10.29
N ASN A 118 8.20 25.46 9.04
CA ASN A 118 8.97 26.57 8.46
C ASN A 118 8.12 27.84 8.21
N ILE A 119 6.91 27.91 8.77
CA ILE A 119 6.06 29.11 8.83
C ILE A 119 6.14 29.68 10.24
#